data_AF-A0A7C9F6B9-F1
#
_entry.id   AF-A0A7C9F6B9-F1
#
_cell.length_a   1.000
_cell.length_b   1.000
_cell.length_c   1.000
_cell.angle_alpha   90.00
_cell.angle_beta   90.00
_cell.angle_gamma   90.00
#
_symmetry.space_group_name_H-M   'P 1'
#
loop_
_entity.id
_entity.type
_entity.pdbx_description
1 polymer ?
#
loop_
_entity_poly.entity_id
_entity_poly.type
_entity_poly.pdbx_seq_one_letter_code
_entity_poly.pdbx_strand_id
1 'polypeptide(L)'
;PLRVAKAFREGTRGYEQNVRDIVQGALFPEAGVDHRAGHAGGAGGLVIVRDLDHFSYCECCLLPFQVKCHVGYVPSGQRVVGLSKLSRVADVFAKRLQDPQRLADEVCSALHHGIRPAGVAVIAECHHIHFPTLESLFLDSKPEGWIKVMVCSGSGVFEDEEASIWSEFLGLLKYRSLTPDKFRKRNSADHWCPSQSTSCTKIPASLGSVNPGMVSAVTSILRTLGEDPLRKELVGTPARFVRWIMNFQNSNLEMKLNGFLSNKPE
;
A
#
# COMPACT_ATOMS: atom_id res chain seq x y z
N PRO A 1 -24.65 -0.40 -6.61
CA PRO A 1 -24.07 0.97 -6.49
C PRO A 1 -23.74 1.39 -5.04
N LEU A 2 -24.73 1.42 -4.13
CA LEU A 2 -24.51 1.85 -2.74
C LEU A 2 -23.48 1.00 -1.98
N ARG A 3 -23.50 -0.33 -2.17
CA ARG A 3 -22.52 -1.26 -1.58
C ARG A 3 -21.09 -0.94 -2.03
N VAL A 4 -20.91 -0.63 -3.31
CA VAL A 4 -19.61 -0.24 -3.89
C VAL A 4 -19.14 1.09 -3.30
N ALA A 5 -20.02 2.10 -3.26
CA ALA A 5 -19.69 3.39 -2.66
C ALA A 5 -19.30 3.26 -1.18
N LYS A 6 -20.02 2.44 -0.41
CA LYS A 6 -19.68 2.14 0.99
C LYS A 6 -18.30 1.46 1.11
N ALA A 7 -18.01 0.49 0.24
CA ALA A 7 -16.72 -0.21 0.23
C ALA A 7 -15.56 0.75 -0.07
N PHE A 8 -15.70 1.62 -1.08
CA PHE A 8 -14.68 2.62 -1.37
C PHE A 8 -14.50 3.61 -0.23
N ARG A 9 -15.59 4.11 0.36
CA ARG A 9 -15.52 5.04 1.50
C ARG A 9 -14.81 4.41 2.70
N GLU A 10 -15.10 3.15 3.01
CA GLU A 10 -14.38 2.40 4.05
C GLU A 10 -12.92 2.17 3.68
N GLY A 11 -12.67 1.86 2.41
CA GLY A 11 -11.37 1.69 1.81
C GLY A 11 -10.46 2.91 1.82
N THR A 12 -11.06 4.10 1.85
CA THR A 12 -10.37 5.40 1.83
C THR A 12 -10.55 6.20 3.12
N ARG A 13 -11.06 5.58 4.19
CA ARG A 13 -11.29 6.24 5.50
C ARG A 13 -10.03 6.83 6.13
N GLY A 14 -8.85 6.36 5.72
CA GLY A 14 -7.56 6.80 6.22
C GLY A 14 -7.21 8.26 5.88
N TYR A 15 -7.91 8.87 4.92
CA TYR A 15 -7.79 10.31 4.66
C TYR A 15 -8.43 11.17 5.76
N GLU A 16 -9.40 10.64 6.51
CA GLU A 16 -10.09 11.36 7.60
C GLU A 16 -9.42 11.15 8.97
N GLN A 17 -8.33 10.39 9.03
CA GLN A 17 -7.67 10.00 10.28
C GLN A 17 -6.33 10.71 10.48
N ASN A 18 -6.05 11.12 11.73
CA ASN A 18 -4.78 11.73 12.11
C ASN A 18 -3.93 10.73 12.92
N VAL A 19 -2.69 10.52 12.47
CA VAL A 19 -1.75 9.60 13.14
C VAL A 19 -1.36 10.08 14.54
N ARG A 20 -1.28 11.40 14.76
CA ARG A 20 -0.87 11.97 16.06
C ARG A 20 -1.78 11.49 17.18
N ASP A 21 -3.10 11.49 16.95
CA ASP A 21 -4.10 11.08 17.94
C ASP A 21 -3.99 9.58 18.28
N ILE A 22 -3.52 8.76 17.34
CA ILE A 22 -3.34 7.32 17.55
C ILE A 22 -2.15 7.04 18.46
N VAL A 23 -1.03 7.75 18.25
CA VAL A 23 0.25 7.50 18.91
C VAL A 23 0.33 8.17 20.28
N GLN A 24 -0.14 9.42 20.43
CA GLN A 24 0.03 10.22 21.65
C GLN A 24 -0.60 9.58 22.89
N GLY A 25 -1.71 8.85 22.74
CA GLY A 25 -2.41 8.21 23.86
C GLY A 25 -1.81 6.87 24.33
N ALA A 26 -0.66 6.43 23.80
CA ALA A 26 -0.10 5.11 24.13
C ALA A 26 1.43 5.07 24.13
N LEU A 27 2.05 6.17 24.56
CA LEU A 27 3.47 6.20 24.90
C LEU A 27 3.61 5.88 26.38
N PHE A 28 4.32 4.80 26.69
CA PHE A 28 4.53 4.31 28.04
C PHE A 28 5.97 4.58 28.47
N PRO A 29 6.19 4.97 29.74
CA PRO A 29 7.53 5.07 30.28
C PRO A 29 8.13 3.66 30.44
N GLU A 30 9.35 3.45 29.95
CA GLU A 30 10.09 2.20 30.16
C GLU A 30 11.44 2.49 30.83
N ALA A 31 11.61 1.97 32.04
CA ALA A 31 12.84 2.13 32.81
C ALA A 31 14.00 1.36 32.14
N GLY A 32 15.14 2.02 31.98
CA GLY A 32 16.33 1.43 31.33
C GLY A 32 16.51 1.77 29.85
N VAL A 33 15.58 2.49 29.23
CA VAL A 33 15.76 3.09 27.89
C VAL A 33 16.36 4.49 28.04
N ASP A 34 17.64 4.57 28.40
CA ASP A 34 18.35 5.86 28.53
C ASP A 34 18.53 6.56 27.16
N HIS A 35 19.19 7.73 27.13
CA HIS A 35 19.46 8.46 25.87
C HIS A 35 20.35 7.70 24.85
N ARG A 36 20.77 6.47 25.15
CA ARG A 36 21.54 5.62 24.25
C ARG A 36 20.63 4.56 23.65
N ALA A 37 20.73 4.35 22.33
CA ALA A 37 20.10 3.22 21.66
C ALA A 37 20.55 1.93 22.37
N GLY A 38 19.60 1.16 22.91
CA GLY A 38 19.90 -0.12 23.54
C GLY A 38 20.25 -1.18 22.49
N HIS A 39 20.91 -2.25 22.92
CA HIS A 39 21.27 -3.38 22.07
C HIS A 39 20.22 -4.50 22.24
N ALA A 40 20.03 -5.34 21.21
CA ALA A 40 19.14 -6.49 21.29
C ALA A 40 19.47 -7.41 22.48
N GLY A 41 18.46 -7.73 23.28
CA GLY A 41 18.58 -8.59 24.48
C GLY A 41 18.56 -7.85 25.82
N GLY A 42 18.44 -6.52 25.84
CA GLY A 42 18.28 -5.69 27.04
C GLY A 42 17.23 -4.57 26.88
N ALA A 43 17.03 -3.77 27.92
CA ALA A 43 16.14 -2.59 27.87
C ALA A 43 16.62 -1.62 26.76
N GLY A 44 15.69 -1.18 25.90
CA GLY A 44 15.97 -0.24 24.80
C GLY A 44 16.49 -0.86 23.50
N GLY A 45 16.50 -2.19 23.36
CA GLY A 45 16.82 -2.87 22.10
C GLY A 45 15.77 -2.72 21.01
N LEU A 46 16.02 -3.32 19.84
CA LEU A 46 15.13 -3.27 18.68
C LEU A 46 13.76 -3.92 18.98
N VAL A 47 12.68 -3.15 18.80
CA VAL A 47 11.29 -3.63 18.92
C VAL A 47 10.77 -3.92 17.52
N ILE A 48 10.25 -5.14 17.29
CA ILE A 48 9.72 -5.56 15.99
C ILE A 48 8.28 -6.03 16.14
N VAL A 49 7.41 -5.51 15.28
CA VAL A 49 6.07 -6.04 15.03
C VAL A 49 5.97 -6.42 13.56
N ARG A 50 5.67 -7.68 13.30
CA ARG A 50 5.68 -8.28 11.96
C ARG A 50 4.34 -8.92 11.61
N ASP A 51 4.16 -9.23 10.33
CA ASP A 51 2.98 -9.89 9.80
C ASP A 51 1.69 -9.08 10.03
N LEU A 52 1.80 -7.75 9.84
CA LEU A 52 0.65 -6.84 9.92
C LEU A 52 -0.11 -6.87 8.59
N ASP A 53 -1.22 -7.59 8.55
CA ASP A 53 -2.05 -7.70 7.35
C ASP A 53 -2.95 -6.47 7.16
N HIS A 54 -2.85 -5.86 5.99
CA HIS A 54 -3.63 -4.73 5.55
C HIS A 54 -4.09 -4.90 4.09
N PHE A 55 -5.04 -4.06 3.69
CA PHE A 55 -5.48 -3.94 2.31
C PHE A 55 -5.54 -2.48 1.91
N SER A 56 -5.12 -2.19 0.69
CA SER A 56 -5.13 -0.85 0.11
C SER A 56 -5.64 -0.89 -1.32
N TYR A 57 -5.84 0.28 -1.93
CA TYR A 57 -6.27 0.43 -3.31
C TYR A 57 -5.14 1.02 -4.14
N CYS A 58 -4.78 0.39 -5.25
CA CYS A 58 -3.77 0.93 -6.15
C CYS A 58 -4.28 2.24 -6.74
N GLU A 59 -3.50 3.31 -6.62
CA GLU A 59 -3.91 4.61 -7.15
C GLU A 59 -4.04 4.63 -8.68
N CYS A 60 -3.34 3.73 -9.37
CA CYS A 60 -3.24 3.73 -10.82
C CYS A 60 -4.37 2.98 -11.51
N CYS A 61 -5.04 2.06 -10.80
CA CYS A 61 -6.10 1.21 -11.36
C CYS A 61 -7.31 1.02 -10.45
N LEU A 62 -7.28 1.54 -9.21
CA LEU A 62 -8.30 1.36 -8.17
C LEU A 62 -8.61 -0.10 -7.80
N LEU A 63 -7.76 -1.04 -8.20
CA LEU A 63 -7.87 -2.42 -7.75
C LEU A 63 -7.29 -2.57 -6.34
N PRO A 64 -7.89 -3.43 -5.51
CA PRO A 64 -7.35 -3.71 -4.20
C PRO A 64 -6.05 -4.51 -4.31
N PHE A 65 -5.11 -4.25 -3.41
CA PHE A 65 -3.91 -5.04 -3.22
C PHE A 65 -3.72 -5.35 -1.74
N GLN A 66 -3.16 -6.53 -1.47
CA GLN A 66 -2.85 -6.96 -0.11
C GLN A 66 -1.49 -6.41 0.29
N VAL A 67 -1.39 -5.96 1.54
CA VAL A 67 -0.15 -5.46 2.14
C VAL A 67 0.14 -6.26 3.39
N LYS A 68 1.34 -6.81 3.48
CA LYS A 68 1.89 -7.36 4.71
C LYS A 68 3.02 -6.45 5.17
N CYS A 69 2.79 -5.75 6.29
CA CYS A 69 3.72 -4.78 6.82
C CYS A 69 4.53 -5.37 7.99
N HIS A 70 5.80 -5.01 8.03
CA HIS A 70 6.73 -5.32 9.10
C HIS A 70 7.34 -4.01 9.58
N VAL A 71 7.26 -3.74 10.86
CA VAL A 71 7.71 -2.49 11.48
C VAL A 71 8.73 -2.82 12.57
N GLY A 72 9.91 -2.23 12.46
CA GLY A 72 10.94 -2.23 13.49
C GLY A 72 11.18 -0.80 13.97
N TYR A 73 11.46 -0.60 15.25
CA TYR A 73 11.97 0.69 15.73
C TYR A 73 12.87 0.51 16.94
N VAL A 74 13.77 1.47 17.15
CA VAL A 74 14.66 1.52 18.32
C VAL A 74 14.14 2.58 19.28
N PRO A 75 13.58 2.19 20.44
CA PRO A 75 13.10 3.13 21.44
C PRO A 75 14.16 4.15 21.86
N SER A 76 13.72 5.35 22.23
CA SER A 76 14.61 6.40 22.76
C SER A 76 13.87 7.27 23.77
N GLY A 77 14.62 7.83 24.72
CA GLY A 77 14.09 8.79 25.69
C GLY A 77 13.02 8.20 26.61
N GLN A 78 13.28 7.00 27.15
CA GLN A 78 12.44 6.31 28.14
C GLN A 78 10.99 6.06 27.72
N ARG A 79 10.72 5.97 26.41
CA ARG A 79 9.35 5.80 25.89
C ARG A 79 9.25 4.66 24.91
N VAL A 80 8.21 3.86 25.08
CA VAL A 80 7.83 2.76 24.19
C VAL A 80 6.37 2.92 23.78
N VAL A 81 6.07 2.62 22.52
CA VAL A 81 4.71 2.68 22.00
C VAL A 81 4.00 1.34 22.21
N GLY A 82 2.72 1.38 22.57
CA GLY A 82 1.89 0.18 22.59
C GLY A 82 1.86 -0.50 21.22
N LEU A 83 2.17 -1.80 21.16
CA LEU A 83 2.37 -2.55 19.91
C LEU A 83 1.18 -2.44 18.93
N SER A 84 -0.04 -2.40 19.45
CA SER A 84 -1.26 -2.27 18.63
C SER A 84 -1.32 -0.96 17.83
N LYS A 85 -0.58 0.08 18.24
CA LYS A 85 -0.55 1.36 17.54
C LYS A 85 0.23 1.31 16.25
N LEU A 86 1.29 0.49 16.17
CA LEU A 86 2.07 0.34 14.93
C LEU A 86 1.18 -0.16 13.78
N SER A 87 0.34 -1.17 14.05
CA SER A 87 -0.66 -1.66 13.10
C SER A 87 -1.73 -0.61 12.76
N ARG A 88 -2.21 0.16 13.74
CA ARG A 88 -3.20 1.22 13.48
C ARG A 88 -2.64 2.34 12.61
N VAL A 89 -1.37 2.72 12.80
CA VAL A 89 -0.70 3.72 11.96
C VAL A 89 -0.58 3.19 10.53
N ALA A 90 -0.16 1.94 10.36
CA ALA A 90 -0.14 1.30 9.04
C ALA A 90 -1.54 1.26 8.40
N ASP A 91 -2.60 0.98 9.15
CA ASP A 91 -3.98 0.99 8.63
C ASP A 91 -4.42 2.37 8.13
N VAL A 92 -4.06 3.46 8.82
CA VAL A 92 -4.38 4.84 8.38
C VAL A 92 -3.88 5.08 6.96
N PHE A 93 -2.65 4.66 6.64
CA PHE A 93 -2.08 4.86 5.32
C PHE A 93 -2.53 3.80 4.32
N ALA A 94 -2.74 2.55 4.75
CA ALA A 94 -3.27 1.50 3.89
C ALA A 94 -4.70 1.81 3.42
N LYS A 95 -5.52 2.48 4.25
CA LYS A 95 -6.89 2.92 3.90
C LYS A 95 -6.90 4.20 3.07
N ARG A 96 -6.08 4.25 2.01
CA ARG A 96 -5.94 5.33 1.03
C ARG A 96 -5.71 4.73 -0.36
N LEU A 97 -5.68 5.59 -1.38
CA LEU A 97 -5.12 5.21 -2.68
C LEU A 97 -3.59 5.24 -2.60
N GLN A 98 -2.94 4.12 -2.88
CA GLN A 98 -1.52 3.94 -2.56
C GLN A 98 -0.68 3.37 -3.71
N ASP A 99 0.60 3.70 -3.58
CA ASP A 99 1.75 3.03 -4.17
C ASP A 99 2.54 2.35 -3.03
N PRO A 100 3.08 1.13 -3.22
CA PRO A 100 3.80 0.40 -2.18
C PRO A 100 4.91 1.21 -1.53
N GLN A 101 5.76 1.88 -2.31
CA GLN A 101 6.92 2.60 -1.77
C GLN A 101 6.45 3.77 -0.91
N ARG A 102 5.48 4.55 -1.42
CA ARG A 102 4.91 5.67 -0.69
C ARG A 102 4.24 5.21 0.61
N LEU A 103 3.51 4.10 0.59
CA LEU A 103 2.90 3.54 1.79
C LEU A 103 3.97 3.25 2.86
N ALA A 104 5.09 2.61 2.48
CA ALA A 104 6.18 2.33 3.41
C ALA A 104 6.80 3.63 3.97
N ASP A 105 7.02 4.63 3.12
CA ASP A 105 7.60 5.92 3.50
C ASP A 105 6.69 6.73 4.43
N GLU A 106 5.38 6.79 4.14
CA GLU A 106 4.40 7.48 4.97
C GLU A 106 4.29 6.85 6.36
N VAL A 107 4.25 5.51 6.43
CA VAL A 107 4.23 4.78 7.72
C VAL A 107 5.52 5.03 8.50
N CYS A 108 6.68 4.91 7.85
CA CYS A 108 7.98 5.12 8.49
C CYS A 108 8.09 6.54 9.06
N SER A 109 7.78 7.54 8.24
CA SER A 109 7.82 8.95 8.63
C SER A 109 6.85 9.25 9.77
N ALA A 110 5.61 8.76 9.71
CA ALA A 110 4.61 9.05 10.73
C ALA A 110 4.96 8.42 12.09
N LEU A 111 5.52 7.21 12.09
CA LEU A 111 6.03 6.56 13.29
C LEU A 111 7.24 7.30 13.87
N HIS A 112 8.17 7.72 13.01
CA HIS A 112 9.34 8.49 13.45
C HIS A 112 8.92 9.80 14.13
N HIS A 113 8.04 10.58 13.51
CA HIS A 113 7.57 11.84 14.07
C HIS A 113 6.68 11.65 15.31
N GLY A 114 5.87 10.60 15.36
CA GLY A 114 4.95 10.34 16.47
C GLY A 114 5.62 9.79 17.72
N ILE A 115 6.58 8.88 17.56
CA ILE A 115 7.27 8.19 18.67
C ILE A 115 8.56 8.93 19.05
N ARG A 116 9.21 9.60 18.09
CA ARG A 116 10.57 10.15 18.19
C ARG A 116 11.60 9.12 18.65
N PRO A 117 11.68 7.95 17.97
CA PRO A 117 12.63 6.90 18.31
C PRO A 117 14.03 7.25 17.77
N ALA A 118 15.04 6.45 18.11
CA ALA A 118 16.36 6.57 17.50
C ALA A 118 16.33 6.20 16.00
N GLY A 119 15.41 5.33 15.60
CA GLY A 119 15.10 5.07 14.20
C GLY A 119 13.90 4.13 14.02
N VAL A 120 13.39 4.09 12.80
CA VAL A 120 12.27 3.24 12.37
C VAL A 120 12.65 2.57 11.05
N ALA A 121 12.30 1.29 10.93
CA ALA A 121 12.36 0.52 9.70
C ALA A 121 10.97 -0.03 9.37
N VAL A 122 10.57 0.07 8.11
CA VAL A 122 9.34 -0.49 7.59
C VAL A 122 9.66 -1.33 6.36
N ILE A 123 9.14 -2.54 6.31
CA ILE A 123 9.13 -3.38 5.10
C ILE A 123 7.68 -3.71 4.79
N ALA A 124 7.27 -3.49 3.54
CA ALA A 124 5.94 -3.85 3.08
C ALA A 124 6.04 -4.85 1.91
N GLU A 125 5.45 -6.03 2.11
CA GLU A 125 5.20 -6.97 1.03
C GLU A 125 3.81 -6.69 0.44
N CYS A 126 3.78 -6.27 -0.82
CA CYS A 126 2.55 -5.96 -1.52
C CYS A 126 2.25 -7.04 -2.56
N HIS A 127 1.01 -7.54 -2.57
CA HIS A 127 0.52 -8.50 -3.54
C HIS A 127 -0.60 -7.84 -4.34
N HIS A 128 -0.37 -7.61 -5.63
CA HIS A 128 -1.32 -7.01 -6.55
C HIS A 128 -1.92 -8.06 -7.47
N ILE A 129 -3.23 -8.00 -7.69
CA ILE A 129 -3.92 -8.84 -8.68
C ILE A 129 -3.67 -8.31 -10.09
N HIS A 130 -3.48 -9.19 -11.06
CA HIS A 130 -3.44 -8.76 -12.45
C HIS A 130 -4.79 -8.20 -12.89
N PHE A 131 -4.76 -7.13 -13.69
CA PHE A 131 -5.92 -6.80 -14.49
C PHE A 131 -6.04 -7.89 -15.57
N PRO A 132 -7.21 -8.52 -15.79
CA PRO A 132 -7.38 -9.46 -16.89
C PRO A 132 -7.30 -8.67 -18.20
N THR A 133 -6.12 -8.64 -18.83
CA THR A 133 -5.92 -8.04 -20.14
C THR A 133 -6.52 -8.97 -21.20
N LEU A 134 -7.06 -8.41 -22.28
CA LEU A 134 -7.68 -9.21 -23.35
C LEU A 134 -6.70 -10.24 -23.93
N GLU A 135 -5.40 -9.92 -23.93
CA GLU A 135 -4.31 -10.79 -24.39
C GLU A 135 -4.13 -12.05 -23.51
N SER A 136 -4.29 -11.93 -22.18
CA SER A 136 -4.21 -13.07 -21.25
C SER A 136 -5.42 -14.00 -21.29
N LEU A 137 -6.48 -13.64 -22.03
CA LEU A 137 -7.64 -14.50 -22.28
C LEU A 137 -7.44 -15.41 -23.50
N PHE A 138 -6.51 -15.05 -24.40
CA PHE A 138 -6.36 -15.72 -25.71
C PHE A 138 -5.01 -16.41 -25.90
N LEU A 139 -3.94 -15.98 -25.22
CA LEU A 139 -2.65 -16.67 -25.25
C LEU A 139 -2.21 -17.10 -23.84
N ASP A 140 -2.07 -18.41 -23.72
CA ASP A 140 -1.29 -19.14 -22.74
C ASP A 140 -1.84 -19.48 -21.33
N SER A 141 -1.26 -20.58 -20.87
CA SER A 141 -1.72 -21.51 -19.86
C SER A 141 -1.27 -21.05 -18.47
N LYS A 142 -2.24 -20.95 -17.55
CA LYS A 142 -2.16 -20.53 -16.13
C LYS A 142 -2.24 -19.01 -15.95
N PRO A 143 -3.20 -18.49 -15.14
CA PRO A 143 -3.17 -17.10 -14.73
C PRO A 143 -1.87 -16.86 -13.96
N GLU A 144 -1.05 -15.91 -14.44
CA GLU A 144 0.05 -15.39 -13.64
C GLU A 144 -0.54 -14.92 -12.31
N GLY A 145 0.00 -15.45 -11.22
CA GLY A 145 -0.53 -15.23 -9.88
C GLY A 145 -0.44 -13.78 -9.42
N TRP A 146 -0.46 -13.59 -8.11
CA TRP A 146 -0.25 -12.28 -7.51
C TRP A 146 1.14 -11.74 -7.88
N ILE A 147 1.21 -10.49 -8.33
CA ILE A 147 2.49 -9.79 -8.43
C ILE A 147 2.90 -9.41 -7.03
N LYS A 148 4.02 -9.98 -6.59
CA LYS A 148 4.64 -9.66 -5.32
C LYS A 148 5.70 -8.58 -5.52
N VAL A 149 5.56 -7.47 -4.81
CA VAL A 149 6.57 -6.42 -4.69
C VAL A 149 6.93 -6.24 -3.23
N MET A 150 8.22 -6.08 -2.98
CA MET A 150 8.78 -5.83 -1.65
C MET A 150 9.43 -4.46 -1.67
N VAL A 151 9.04 -3.60 -0.74
CA VAL A 151 9.60 -2.26 -0.55
C VAL A 151 10.03 -2.08 0.90
N CYS A 152 11.00 -1.20 1.11
CA CYS A 152 11.48 -0.83 2.44
C CYS A 152 11.57 0.69 2.58
N SER A 153 11.51 1.15 3.82
CA SER A 153 11.74 2.54 4.20
C SER A 153 12.40 2.59 5.58
N GLY A 154 13.36 3.49 5.74
CA GLY A 154 14.15 3.65 6.97
C GLY A 154 14.29 5.11 7.37
N SER A 155 14.40 5.37 8.66
CA SER A 155 14.64 6.71 9.23
C SER A 155 15.46 6.62 10.52
N GLY A 156 16.25 7.66 10.83
CA GLY A 156 17.17 7.67 11.97
C GLY A 156 18.30 6.66 11.80
N VAL A 157 18.52 5.78 12.78
CA VAL A 157 19.56 4.72 12.70
C VAL A 157 19.37 3.74 11.53
N PHE A 158 18.21 3.75 10.86
CA PHE A 158 17.91 2.95 9.67
C PHE A 158 18.00 3.75 8.34
N GLU A 159 18.50 4.99 8.34
CA GLU A 159 18.65 5.78 7.10
C GLU A 159 19.65 5.15 6.11
N ASP A 160 20.73 4.58 6.63
CA ASP A 160 21.70 3.83 5.82
C ASP A 160 21.25 2.37 5.71
N GLU A 161 20.90 1.93 4.50
CA GLU A 161 20.45 0.55 4.21
C GLU A 161 21.54 -0.50 4.48
N GLU A 162 22.82 -0.10 4.49
CA GLU A 162 23.96 -0.99 4.76
C GLU A 162 24.30 -1.09 6.26
N ALA A 163 23.59 -0.34 7.12
CA ALA A 163 23.82 -0.38 8.56
C ALA A 163 23.58 -1.80 9.13
N SER A 164 24.41 -2.21 10.09
CA SER A 164 24.32 -3.52 10.73
C SER A 164 22.95 -3.81 11.35
N ILE A 165 22.25 -2.77 11.78
CA ILE A 165 20.90 -2.87 12.36
C ILE A 165 19.85 -3.33 11.34
N TRP A 166 20.02 -3.03 10.05
CA TRP A 166 19.17 -3.62 9.00
C TRP A 166 19.39 -5.13 8.90
N SER A 167 20.63 -5.58 9.00
CA SER A 167 20.94 -7.02 9.00
C SER A 167 20.31 -7.73 10.21
N GLU A 168 20.30 -7.09 11.37
CA GLU A 168 19.62 -7.59 12.57
C GLU A 168 18.10 -7.66 12.37
N PHE A 169 17.48 -6.57 11.91
CA PHE A 169 16.05 -6.50 11.60
C PHE A 169 15.64 -7.58 10.59
N LEU A 170 16.37 -7.68 9.47
CA LEU A 170 16.16 -8.70 8.45
C LEU A 170 16.40 -10.12 8.98
N GLY A 171 17.41 -10.32 9.83
CA GLY A 171 17.67 -11.60 10.48
C GLY A 171 16.51 -12.08 11.34
N LEU A 172 15.93 -11.18 12.13
CA LEU A 172 14.76 -11.46 12.97
C LEU A 172 13.48 -11.71 12.16
N LEU A 173 13.37 -11.09 10.99
CA LEU A 173 12.30 -11.34 10.03
C LEU A 173 12.43 -12.68 9.29
N LYS A 174 13.66 -13.11 8.96
CA LYS A 174 13.98 -14.35 8.24
C LYS A 174 13.63 -15.64 8.99
N TYR A 175 13.50 -15.60 10.32
CA TYR A 175 13.24 -16.79 11.15
C TYR A 175 11.91 -17.51 10.83
N ARG A 176 11.10 -16.98 9.88
CA ARG A 176 9.87 -17.65 9.39
C ARG A 176 9.43 -17.28 7.97
N SER A 177 10.36 -17.20 7.00
CA SER A 177 10.09 -17.22 5.54
C SER A 177 10.14 -15.91 4.73
N LEU A 178 11.00 -14.94 5.08
CA LEU A 178 11.31 -13.80 4.19
C LEU A 178 12.65 -14.02 3.48
N THR A 179 12.64 -14.29 2.17
CA THR A 179 13.87 -14.28 1.37
C THR A 179 14.17 -12.84 0.92
N PRO A 180 15.33 -12.28 1.29
CA PRO A 180 15.70 -10.87 1.01
C PRO A 180 16.07 -10.62 -0.45
N ASP A 181 16.13 -11.65 -1.29
CA ASP A 181 16.69 -11.59 -2.66
C ASP A 181 15.85 -10.74 -3.65
N LYS A 182 14.81 -10.04 -3.18
CA LYS A 182 13.87 -9.28 -4.02
C LYS A 182 13.48 -7.91 -3.45
N PHE A 183 14.34 -7.22 -2.70
CA PHE A 183 14.07 -5.81 -2.42
C PHE A 183 14.09 -5.04 -3.75
N ARG A 184 12.97 -4.39 -4.09
CA ARG A 184 12.95 -3.48 -5.22
C ARG A 184 13.81 -2.28 -4.84
N LYS A 185 14.96 -2.11 -5.49
CA LYS A 185 15.78 -0.90 -5.33
C LYS A 185 14.98 0.30 -5.80
N ARG A 186 15.11 1.42 -5.08
CA ARG A 186 14.42 2.72 -5.28
C ARG A 186 14.43 3.25 -6.74
N ASN A 187 15.28 2.71 -7.62
CA ASN A 187 15.53 3.19 -8.98
C ASN A 187 15.10 2.26 -10.12
N SER A 188 14.40 1.13 -9.88
CA SER A 188 13.89 0.33 -11.01
C SER A 188 12.62 0.97 -11.58
N ALA A 189 12.65 1.37 -12.85
CA ALA A 189 11.52 1.94 -13.60
C ALA A 189 10.42 0.90 -13.93
N ASP A 190 10.40 -0.25 -13.25
CA ASP A 190 9.40 -1.29 -13.47
C ASP A 190 8.09 -0.91 -12.79
N HIS A 191 7.05 -0.62 -13.56
CA HIS A 191 5.75 -0.30 -13.00
C HIS A 191 5.19 -1.51 -12.24
N TRP A 192 4.96 -1.39 -10.92
CA TRP A 192 4.44 -2.48 -10.09
C TRP A 192 2.97 -2.80 -10.40
N CYS A 193 2.25 -1.81 -10.91
CA CYS A 193 0.88 -1.94 -11.31
C CYS A 193 0.80 -2.47 -12.75
N PRO A 194 0.17 -3.63 -12.99
CA PRO A 194 0.05 -4.24 -14.33
C PRO A 194 -0.65 -3.36 -15.36
N SER A 195 -1.49 -2.43 -14.91
CA SER A 195 -2.16 -1.51 -15.82
C SER A 195 -1.22 -0.46 -16.43
N GLN A 196 -0.01 -0.32 -15.89
CA GLN A 196 1.02 0.59 -16.40
C GLN A 196 2.15 -0.15 -17.15
N SER A 197 2.25 -1.47 -17.05
CA SER A 197 3.31 -2.26 -17.70
C SER A 197 3.08 -2.50 -19.19
N THR A 198 1.85 -2.31 -19.67
CA THR A 198 1.55 -2.23 -21.10
C THR A 198 1.62 -0.78 -21.56
N SER A 199 2.34 -0.51 -22.63
CA SER A 199 2.28 0.74 -23.38
C SER A 199 0.87 0.98 -23.93
N CYS A 200 -0.06 1.38 -23.06
CA CYS A 200 -1.32 1.95 -23.49
C CYS A 200 -1.00 3.29 -24.13
N THR A 201 -0.87 3.28 -25.46
CA THR A 201 -0.96 4.49 -26.28
C THR A 201 -2.15 5.28 -25.78
N LYS A 202 -1.90 6.50 -25.25
CA LYS A 202 -2.93 7.41 -24.78
C LYS A 202 -3.99 7.52 -25.88
N ILE A 203 -5.15 6.88 -25.70
CA ILE A 203 -6.22 6.94 -26.69
C ILE A 203 -6.76 8.37 -26.61
N PRO A 204 -6.72 9.16 -27.70
CA PRO A 204 -7.15 10.54 -27.68
C PRO A 204 -8.57 10.65 -27.16
N ALA A 205 -8.81 11.61 -26.25
CA ALA A 205 -10.06 11.82 -25.52
C ALA A 205 -11.28 12.19 -26.39
N SER A 206 -11.16 12.14 -27.72
CA SER A 206 -12.21 12.46 -28.68
C SER A 206 -12.69 11.21 -29.43
N LEU A 207 -13.46 10.33 -28.77
CA LEU A 207 -14.38 9.46 -29.51
C LEU A 207 -15.66 9.18 -28.71
N GLY A 208 -16.75 9.82 -29.13
CA GLY A 208 -18.07 9.82 -28.50
C GLY A 208 -18.88 8.53 -28.62
N SER A 209 -18.26 7.34 -28.67
CA SER A 209 -18.99 6.08 -28.60
C SER A 209 -18.25 5.04 -27.76
N VAL A 210 -18.97 4.41 -26.83
CA VAL A 210 -18.41 3.37 -25.95
C VAL A 210 -18.13 2.13 -26.80
N ASN A 211 -16.90 1.62 -26.80
CA ASN A 211 -16.50 0.47 -27.61
C ASN A 211 -17.43 -0.74 -27.35
N PRO A 212 -18.23 -1.19 -28.35
CA PRO A 212 -19.20 -2.29 -28.17
C PRO A 212 -18.56 -3.61 -27.74
N GLY A 213 -17.32 -3.88 -28.16
CA GLY A 213 -16.57 -5.07 -27.78
C GLY A 213 -16.26 -5.10 -26.28
N MET A 214 -15.87 -3.96 -25.70
CA MET A 214 -15.63 -3.85 -24.26
C MET A 214 -16.93 -3.95 -23.45
N VAL A 215 -18.03 -3.38 -23.95
CA VAL A 215 -19.35 -3.51 -23.31
C VAL A 215 -19.78 -4.97 -23.28
N SER A 216 -19.57 -5.70 -24.39
CA SER A 216 -19.83 -7.13 -24.47
C SER A 216 -18.97 -7.93 -23.49
N ALA A 217 -17.67 -7.61 -23.39
CA ALA A 217 -16.77 -8.26 -22.43
C ALA A 217 -17.23 -8.06 -20.97
N VAL A 218 -17.58 -6.83 -20.57
CA VAL A 218 -18.10 -6.55 -19.23
C VAL A 218 -19.43 -7.25 -18.98
N THR A 219 -20.29 -7.35 -20.00
CA THR A 219 -21.54 -8.11 -19.93
C THR A 219 -21.28 -9.60 -19.71
N SER A 220 -20.26 -10.16 -20.37
CA SER A 220 -19.83 -11.55 -20.19
C SER A 220 -19.30 -11.79 -18.77
N ILE A 221 -18.46 -10.90 -18.25
CA ILE A 221 -17.94 -10.98 -16.86
C ILE A 221 -19.08 -11.03 -15.85
N LEU A 222 -20.08 -10.15 -15.97
CA LEU A 222 -21.24 -10.16 -15.08
C LEU A 222 -21.98 -11.50 -15.11
N ARG A 223 -22.19 -12.08 -16.30
CA ARG A 223 -22.81 -13.41 -16.43
C ARG A 223 -21.97 -14.51 -15.78
N THR A 224 -20.65 -14.48 -15.94
CA THR A 224 -19.74 -15.46 -15.32
C THR A 224 -19.74 -15.37 -13.79
N LEU A 225 -19.93 -14.17 -13.24
CA LEU A 225 -20.11 -13.95 -11.79
C LEU A 225 -21.50 -14.36 -11.28
N GLY A 226 -22.37 -14.88 -12.15
CA GLY A 226 -23.74 -15.29 -11.81
C GLY A 226 -24.74 -14.13 -11.75
N GLU A 227 -24.37 -12.94 -12.24
CA GLU A 227 -25.25 -11.77 -12.27
C GLU A 227 -25.97 -11.66 -13.62
N ASP A 228 -27.25 -11.28 -13.60
CA ASP A 228 -28.03 -11.00 -14.82
C ASP A 228 -27.87 -9.51 -15.23
N PRO A 229 -27.20 -9.21 -16.36
CA PRO A 229 -27.00 -7.83 -16.82
C PRO A 229 -28.31 -7.11 -17.20
N LEU A 230 -29.38 -7.85 -17.48
CA LEU A 230 -30.69 -7.31 -17.84
C LEU A 230 -31.58 -7.04 -16.63
N ARG A 231 -31.18 -7.45 -15.43
CA ARG A 231 -31.89 -7.10 -14.20
C ARG A 231 -31.98 -5.59 -14.06
N LYS A 232 -33.14 -5.08 -13.63
CA LYS A 232 -33.47 -3.65 -13.49
C LYS A 232 -32.34 -2.78 -12.92
N GLU A 233 -31.59 -3.28 -11.94
CA GLU A 233 -30.48 -2.55 -11.30
C GLU A 233 -29.18 -2.52 -12.11
N LEU A 234 -28.96 -3.50 -12.99
CA LEU A 234 -27.75 -3.69 -13.77
C LEU A 234 -27.86 -3.20 -15.21
N VAL A 235 -29.07 -2.91 -15.70
CA VAL A 235 -29.28 -2.35 -17.05
C VAL A 235 -28.39 -1.12 -17.29
N GLY A 236 -27.63 -1.15 -18.38
CA GLY A 236 -26.68 -0.12 -18.76
C GLY A 236 -25.39 -0.05 -17.93
N THR A 237 -25.22 -0.91 -16.92
CA THR A 237 -24.00 -0.99 -16.10
C THR A 237 -22.77 -1.33 -16.94
N PRO A 238 -22.81 -2.28 -17.91
CA PRO A 238 -21.65 -2.56 -18.75
C PRO A 238 -21.15 -1.30 -19.49
N ALA A 239 -22.05 -0.53 -20.11
CA ALA A 239 -21.68 0.71 -20.80
C ALA A 239 -21.18 1.80 -19.85
N ARG A 240 -21.82 1.96 -18.68
CA ARG A 240 -21.37 2.91 -17.64
C ARG A 240 -19.98 2.55 -17.11
N PHE A 241 -19.72 1.26 -16.89
CA PHE A 241 -18.44 0.76 -16.41
C PHE A 241 -17.33 0.98 -17.44
N VAL A 242 -17.56 0.65 -18.72
CA VAL A 242 -16.59 0.90 -19.79
C VAL A 242 -16.32 2.39 -19.94
N ARG A 243 -17.34 3.24 -19.85
CA ARG A 243 -17.14 4.70 -19.88
C ARG A 243 -16.33 5.18 -18.68
N TRP A 244 -16.63 4.67 -17.49
CA TRP A 244 -15.91 5.01 -16.27
C TRP A 244 -14.43 4.60 -16.36
N ILE A 245 -14.14 3.37 -16.78
CA ILE A 245 -12.74 2.87 -16.84
C ILE A 245 -11.92 3.64 -17.88
N MET A 246 -12.52 3.98 -19.03
CA MET A 246 -11.88 4.80 -20.06
C MET A 246 -11.60 6.22 -19.59
N ASN A 247 -12.55 6.83 -18.87
CA ASN A 247 -12.34 8.15 -18.29
C ASN A 247 -11.28 8.12 -17.18
N PHE A 248 -11.26 7.04 -16.38
CA PHE A 248 -10.31 6.85 -15.30
C PHE A 248 -8.87 6.66 -15.81
N GLN A 249 -8.66 5.82 -16.81
CA GLN A 249 -7.34 5.61 -17.43
C GLN A 249 -6.78 6.89 -18.08
N ASN A 250 -7.66 7.78 -18.54
CA ASN A 250 -7.29 9.07 -19.11
C ASN A 250 -7.19 10.20 -18.06
N SER A 251 -7.59 9.96 -16.81
CA SER A 251 -7.51 10.95 -15.75
C SER A 251 -6.13 10.93 -15.11
N ASN A 252 -5.44 12.07 -15.12
CA ASN A 252 -4.23 12.23 -14.31
C ASN A 252 -4.67 12.49 -12.86
N LEU A 253 -4.72 11.42 -12.05
CA LEU A 253 -5.08 11.47 -10.63
C LEU A 253 -3.96 12.01 -9.73
N GLU A 254 -2.84 12.47 -10.30
CA GLU A 254 -1.76 13.08 -9.55
C GLU A 254 -2.26 14.19 -8.60
N MET A 255 -2.02 13.93 -7.31
CA MET A 255 -1.51 14.91 -6.35
C MET A 255 -2.45 16.01 -5.79
N LYS A 256 -3.76 15.79 -5.62
CA LYS A 256 -4.58 16.69 -4.77
C LYS A 256 -5.11 16.10 -3.46
N LEU A 257 -4.90 14.82 -3.20
CA LEU A 257 -5.40 14.14 -2.00
C LEU A 257 -4.34 13.94 -0.90
N ASN A 258 -3.06 14.15 -1.20
CA ASN A 258 -1.94 13.79 -0.31
C ASN A 258 -1.29 15.02 0.32
N GLY A 259 -2.03 15.72 1.18
CA GLY A 259 -1.53 16.82 2.01
C GLY A 259 -0.59 16.40 3.16
N PHE A 260 0.32 15.44 2.92
CA PHE A 260 1.28 14.96 3.92
C PHE A 260 2.75 15.11 3.50
N LEU A 261 3.03 15.42 2.22
CA LEU A 261 4.39 15.68 1.77
C LEU A 261 4.76 17.14 2.01
N SER A 262 5.39 17.36 3.17
CA SER A 262 6.35 18.45 3.43
C SER A 262 5.79 19.88 3.39
N ASN A 263 5.23 20.32 4.52
CA ASN A 263 5.44 21.71 4.93
C ASN A 263 6.93 21.83 5.31
N LYS A 264 7.79 22.14 4.33
CA LYS A 264 9.06 22.80 4.64
C LYS A 264 8.73 24.16 5.27
N PRO A 265 9.32 24.55 6.41
CA PRO A 265 9.32 25.95 6.80
C PRO A 265 10.10 26.75 5.75
N GLU A 266 9.62 27.97 5.49
CA GLU A 266 10.19 28.97 4.59
C GLU A 266 11.71 29.14 4.73
#